data_AF-A0AAI9X3F0-F1
#
_entry.id   AF-A0AAI9X3F0-F1
#
_cell.length_a   1.000
_cell.length_b   1.000
_cell.length_c   1.000
_cell.angle_alpha   90.00
_cell.angle_beta   90.00
_cell.angle_gamma   90.00
#
_symmetry.space_group_name_H-M   'P 1'
#
loop_
_entity.id
_entity.type
_entity.pdbx_description
1 polymer ?
#
loop_
_entity_poly.entity_id
_entity_poly.type
_entity_poly.pdbx_seq_one_letter_code
_entity_poly.pdbx_strand_id
1 'polypeptide(L)'
;MVYFCTTELTREKEALLAKCILGLFPWEEGWEFLADEMIMFLPLEDNQGDILETFKFHQSVGRPNFLDMHMALDGTVLFRDCYAKLIIDDRTLETGLGLWVEFATNGIYKKAYRAQIMMEEFAHFYCEIGPGNQVPIEQALNYIESRVIYQYRDEDADPRDILEDEPADMRRPLVEIYRGGEVDLVDDYAPGFREAEEQGNGLAIGYDLEQILANDGNPLTIKDHGSDH
;
A
#
# COMPACT_ATOMS: atom_id res chain seq x y z
N MET A 1 -5.97 -1.62 5.82
CA MET A 1 -6.71 -1.06 4.67
C MET A 1 -5.69 -0.47 3.74
N VAL A 2 -5.73 -0.89 2.47
CA VAL A 2 -4.79 -0.46 1.44
C VAL A 2 -5.50 0.50 0.51
N TYR A 3 -4.83 1.59 0.17
CA TYR A 3 -5.36 2.60 -0.72
C TYR A 3 -4.54 2.65 -1.99
N PHE A 4 -5.20 2.51 -3.12
CA PHE A 4 -4.58 2.65 -4.43
C PHE A 4 -4.89 4.04 -4.97
N CYS A 5 -3.85 4.83 -5.23
CA CYS A 5 -3.95 6.24 -5.61
C CYS A 5 -3.08 6.50 -6.83
N THR A 6 -3.65 6.45 -8.03
CA THR A 6 -2.90 6.66 -9.28
C THR A 6 -3.52 7.75 -10.14
N THR A 7 -2.68 8.37 -10.98
CA THR A 7 -3.08 9.36 -11.98
C THR A 7 -3.95 8.78 -13.09
N GLU A 8 -3.81 7.49 -13.40
CA GLU A 8 -4.58 6.78 -14.43
C GLU A 8 -4.48 5.26 -14.21
N LEU A 9 -5.49 4.50 -14.60
CA LEU A 9 -5.43 3.04 -14.58
C LEU A 9 -5.25 2.50 -16.00
N THR A 10 -3.99 2.28 -16.39
CA THR A 10 -3.64 1.59 -17.63
C THR A 10 -3.49 0.09 -17.37
N ARG A 11 -3.53 -0.73 -18.43
CA ARG A 11 -3.29 -2.17 -18.31
C ARG A 11 -1.93 -2.53 -17.72
N GLU A 12 -0.92 -1.68 -17.95
CA GLU A 12 0.40 -1.85 -17.35
C GLU A 12 0.34 -1.60 -15.84
N LYS A 13 -0.34 -0.54 -15.41
CA LYS A 13 -0.53 -0.24 -13.99
C LYS A 13 -1.40 -1.27 -13.27
N GLU A 14 -2.40 -1.85 -13.94
CA GLU A 14 -3.16 -3.00 -13.42
C GLU A 14 -2.24 -4.21 -13.18
N ALA A 15 -1.35 -4.53 -14.12
CA ALA A 15 -0.39 -5.61 -13.95
C ALA A 15 0.64 -5.35 -12.84
N LEU A 16 1.10 -4.11 -12.70
CA LEU A 16 1.98 -3.71 -11.59
C LEU A 16 1.24 -3.75 -10.25
N LEU A 17 -0.02 -3.31 -10.22
CA LEU A 17 -0.87 -3.36 -9.03
C LEU A 17 -1.08 -4.80 -8.57
N ALA A 18 -1.31 -5.73 -9.51
CA ALA A 18 -1.40 -7.16 -9.19
C ALA A 18 -0.16 -7.65 -8.43
N LYS A 19 1.05 -7.26 -8.85
CA LYS A 19 2.28 -7.60 -8.09
C LYS A 19 2.30 -6.96 -6.72
N CYS A 20 1.96 -5.68 -6.60
CA CYS A 20 1.91 -5.01 -5.30
C CYS A 20 0.93 -5.72 -4.36
N ILE A 21 -0.23 -6.18 -4.86
CA ILE A 21 -1.19 -6.98 -4.10
C ILE A 21 -0.57 -8.31 -3.67
N LEU A 22 0.09 -9.03 -4.59
CA LEU A 22 0.75 -10.31 -4.28
C LEU A 22 1.87 -10.16 -3.26
N GLY A 23 2.60 -9.04 -3.25
CA GLY A 23 3.60 -8.75 -2.23
C GLY A 23 3.02 -8.47 -0.83
N LEU A 24 1.70 -8.39 -0.67
CA LEU A 24 1.04 -8.31 0.65
C LEU A 24 0.75 -9.69 1.25
N PHE A 25 0.85 -10.77 0.47
CA PHE A 25 0.68 -12.12 0.98
C PHE A 25 2.00 -12.60 1.59
N PRO A 26 1.99 -13.08 2.83
CA PRO A 26 3.02 -13.98 3.28
C PRO A 26 2.62 -15.35 2.77
N TRP A 27 3.59 -15.95 2.14
CA TRP A 27 3.44 -17.28 1.59
C TRP A 27 3.50 -18.33 2.72
N GLU A 28 3.78 -17.93 3.98
CA GLU A 28 3.79 -18.80 5.15
C GLU A 28 2.36 -19.16 5.65
N GLU A 29 2.17 -20.41 6.07
CA GLU A 29 0.89 -20.88 6.66
C GLU A 29 0.57 -20.20 8.01
N GLY A 30 -0.71 -19.83 8.20
CA GLY A 30 -1.28 -19.64 9.54
C GLY A 30 -1.68 -18.21 9.93
N TRP A 31 -1.63 -17.23 9.02
CA TRP A 31 -2.30 -15.95 9.27
C TRP A 31 -3.04 -15.33 8.09
N GLU A 32 -3.85 -14.32 8.40
CA GLU A 32 -4.65 -13.52 7.47
C GLU A 32 -3.89 -12.23 7.13
N PHE A 33 -3.58 -11.97 5.86
CA PHE A 33 -2.70 -10.85 5.49
C PHE A 33 -3.16 -10.00 4.32
N LEU A 34 -4.04 -10.52 3.45
CA LEU A 34 -4.74 -9.65 2.51
C LEU A 34 -5.79 -8.80 3.25
N ALA A 35 -5.93 -7.54 2.85
CA ALA A 35 -7.07 -6.73 3.26
C ALA A 35 -8.35 -7.27 2.58
N ASP A 36 -9.40 -7.56 3.35
CA ASP A 36 -10.72 -7.94 2.79
C ASP A 36 -11.26 -6.91 1.77
N GLU A 37 -10.84 -5.66 1.92
CA GLU A 37 -11.23 -4.55 1.06
C GLU A 37 -10.03 -3.66 0.72
N MET A 38 -9.88 -3.40 -0.59
CA MET A 38 -8.97 -2.40 -1.13
C MET A 38 -9.77 -1.24 -1.72
N ILE A 39 -9.32 -0.02 -1.41
CA ILE A 39 -9.99 1.21 -1.84
C ILE A 39 -9.16 1.85 -2.94
N MET A 40 -9.80 2.07 -4.09
CA MET A 40 -9.19 2.64 -5.29
C MET A 40 -9.65 4.09 -5.47
N PHE A 41 -8.71 5.01 -5.70
CA PHE A 41 -8.96 6.41 -6.03
C PHE A 41 -8.46 6.71 -7.44
N LEU A 42 -9.38 6.96 -8.37
CA LEU A 42 -9.10 7.16 -9.80
C LEU A 42 -9.98 8.23 -10.46
N PRO A 43 -9.41 9.04 -11.38
CA PRO A 43 -8.08 9.66 -11.23
C PRO A 43 -8.15 10.71 -10.12
N LEU A 44 -7.11 10.82 -9.31
CA LEU A 44 -6.95 12.02 -8.47
C LEU A 44 -6.42 13.11 -9.39
N GLU A 45 -7.27 14.05 -9.81
CA GLU A 45 -6.90 15.19 -10.68
C GLU A 45 -5.69 15.98 -10.10
N ASP A 46 -5.48 15.90 -8.78
CA ASP A 46 -4.38 16.52 -8.02
C ASP A 46 -3.18 15.58 -7.72
N ASN A 47 -3.13 14.35 -8.24
CA ASN A 47 -1.95 13.47 -8.09
C ASN A 47 -0.71 13.95 -8.85
N GLN A 48 -0.78 15.08 -9.54
CA GLN A 48 0.42 15.79 -10.00
C GLN A 48 1.11 16.57 -8.87
N GLY A 49 0.50 16.66 -7.69
CA GLY A 49 1.09 17.18 -6.44
C GLY A 49 1.55 16.08 -5.48
N ASP A 50 1.90 16.48 -4.25
CA ASP A 50 2.25 15.56 -3.17
C ASP A 50 0.97 14.89 -2.61
N ILE A 51 0.78 13.60 -2.91
CA ILE A 51 -0.35 12.78 -2.44
C ILE A 51 -0.58 12.93 -0.93
N LEU A 52 0.48 13.16 -0.15
CA LEU A 52 0.40 13.32 1.30
C LEU A 52 -0.38 14.56 1.73
N GLU A 53 -0.38 15.64 0.94
CA GLU A 53 -1.06 16.88 1.28
C GLU A 53 -2.58 16.78 1.11
N THR A 54 -3.05 15.96 0.17
CA THR A 54 -4.45 15.95 -0.25
C THR A 54 -5.17 14.66 0.06
N PHE A 55 -4.46 13.54 0.29
CA PHE A 55 -5.06 12.22 0.52
C PHE A 55 -6.11 12.24 1.63
N LYS A 56 -5.80 12.85 2.78
CA LYS A 56 -6.72 12.86 3.94
C LYS A 56 -8.03 13.58 3.62
N PHE A 57 -7.94 14.72 2.94
CA PHE A 57 -9.10 15.48 2.55
C PHE A 57 -9.99 14.68 1.59
N HIS A 58 -9.39 14.02 0.59
CA HIS A 58 -10.11 13.16 -0.35
C HIS A 58 -10.81 11.98 0.36
N GLN A 59 -10.11 11.31 1.27
CA GLN A 59 -10.67 10.19 2.03
C GLN A 59 -11.89 10.63 2.86
N SER A 60 -11.80 11.77 3.56
CA SER A 60 -12.87 12.18 4.47
C SER A 60 -14.04 12.86 3.73
N VAL A 61 -13.76 13.71 2.72
CA VAL A 61 -14.78 14.52 2.03
C VAL A 61 -15.34 13.84 0.79
N GLY A 62 -14.50 13.15 0.00
CA GLY A 62 -14.91 12.48 -1.24
C GLY A 62 -15.96 11.38 -1.01
N ARG A 63 -15.93 10.75 0.16
CA ARG A 63 -17.03 9.96 0.73
C ARG A 63 -17.19 10.39 2.18
N PRO A 64 -18.26 11.10 2.56
CA PRO A 64 -18.41 11.69 3.89
C PRO A 64 -18.17 10.68 5.02
N ASN A 65 -16.95 10.64 5.55
CA ASN A 65 -16.59 9.82 6.69
C ASN A 65 -16.63 10.69 7.95
N PHE A 66 -17.84 10.86 8.49
CA PHE A 66 -18.05 11.69 9.68
C PHE A 66 -17.38 11.14 10.94
N LEU A 67 -16.95 9.86 10.97
CA LEU A 67 -16.17 9.31 12.08
C LEU A 67 -14.75 9.88 12.14
N ASP A 68 -14.30 10.42 11.02
CA ASP A 68 -12.95 10.92 10.79
C ASP A 68 -12.87 12.46 10.87
N MET A 69 -14.01 13.10 11.11
CA MET A 69 -14.17 14.54 11.25
C MET A 69 -14.69 14.89 12.64
N HIS A 70 -14.19 15.96 13.23
CA HIS A 70 -14.76 16.57 14.42
C HIS A 70 -14.76 18.08 14.31
N MET A 71 -15.63 18.75 15.07
CA MET A 71 -15.75 20.20 15.05
C MET A 71 -15.17 20.79 16.35
N ALA A 72 -14.26 21.76 16.21
CA ALA A 72 -13.77 22.56 17.32
C ALA A 72 -14.88 23.50 17.85
N LEU A 73 -14.68 24.05 19.05
CA LEU A 73 -15.66 24.97 19.69
C LEU A 73 -15.92 26.24 18.86
N ASP A 74 -14.99 26.64 18.00
CA ASP A 74 -15.10 27.79 17.10
C ASP A 74 -15.74 27.45 15.74
N GLY A 75 -16.16 26.20 15.54
CA GLY A 75 -16.78 25.73 14.30
C GLY A 75 -15.79 25.20 13.25
N THR A 76 -14.48 25.20 13.54
CA THR A 76 -13.48 24.64 12.62
C THR A 76 -13.62 23.12 12.50
N VAL A 77 -13.67 22.59 11.28
CA VAL A 77 -13.64 21.14 11.03
C VAL A 77 -12.19 20.66 11.11
N LEU A 78 -11.97 19.65 11.94
CA LEU A 78 -10.68 18.99 12.16
C LEU A 78 -10.77 17.53 11.72
N PHE A 79 -9.77 17.06 11.00
CA PHE A 79 -9.68 15.66 10.56
C PHE A 79 -8.82 14.88 11.54
N ARG A 80 -9.30 13.75 12.08
CA ARG A 80 -8.53 12.93 13.02
C ARG A 80 -8.29 11.55 12.44
N ASP A 81 -7.06 11.29 12.01
CA ASP A 81 -6.60 9.92 11.84
C ASP A 81 -5.79 9.47 13.05
N CYS A 82 -5.97 8.22 13.44
CA CYS A 82 -5.08 7.58 14.40
C CYS A 82 -4.50 6.27 13.87
N TYR A 83 -4.68 5.98 12.57
CA TYR A 83 -4.20 4.74 11.96
C TYR A 83 -3.30 5.05 10.78
N ALA A 84 -2.18 4.35 10.75
CA ALA A 84 -1.31 4.32 9.59
C ALA A 84 -2.06 3.84 8.34
N LYS A 85 -1.67 4.38 7.18
CA LYS A 85 -2.21 4.02 5.87
C LYS A 85 -1.09 3.48 5.01
N LEU A 86 -1.36 2.41 4.27
CA LEU A 86 -0.55 1.99 3.15
C LEU A 86 -1.16 2.55 1.87
N ILE A 87 -0.41 3.39 1.18
CA ILE A 87 -0.76 3.99 -0.11
C ILE A 87 0.12 3.33 -1.18
N ILE A 88 -0.53 2.77 -2.20
CA ILE A 88 0.09 2.31 -3.44
C ILE A 88 -0.14 3.41 -4.48
N ASP A 89 0.91 4.16 -4.79
CA ASP A 89 0.88 5.23 -5.79
C ASP A 89 1.65 4.86 -7.06
N ASP A 90 1.67 5.77 -8.04
CA ASP A 90 2.43 5.57 -9.29
C ASP A 90 3.89 5.20 -9.04
N ARG A 91 4.51 5.80 -8.03
CA ARG A 91 5.89 5.47 -7.68
C ARG A 91 6.01 4.08 -7.07
N THR A 92 5.07 3.67 -6.22
CA THR A 92 5.01 2.30 -5.68
C THR A 92 4.88 1.27 -6.80
N LEU A 93 4.02 1.50 -7.80
CA LEU A 93 3.86 0.59 -8.93
C LEU A 93 5.16 0.37 -9.70
N GLU A 94 5.99 1.40 -9.81
CA GLU A 94 7.24 1.39 -10.56
C GLU A 94 8.41 0.80 -9.77
N THR A 95 8.44 1.05 -8.46
CA THR A 95 9.62 0.82 -7.60
C THR A 95 9.43 -0.25 -6.52
N GLY A 96 8.21 -0.70 -6.31
CA GLY A 96 7.83 -1.58 -5.20
C GLY A 96 7.85 -0.89 -3.84
N LEU A 97 8.16 0.41 -3.78
CA LEU A 97 8.25 1.16 -2.53
C LEU A 97 6.86 1.66 -2.09
N GLY A 98 6.21 0.89 -1.23
CA GLY A 98 4.90 1.20 -0.63
C GLY A 98 4.99 2.36 0.36
N LEU A 99 4.06 3.31 0.24
CA LEU A 99 4.06 4.53 1.05
C LEU A 99 3.22 4.34 2.32
N TRP A 100 3.89 4.18 3.45
CA TRP A 100 3.30 4.17 4.78
C TRP A 100 3.20 5.57 5.34
N VAL A 101 2.02 5.98 5.81
CA VAL A 101 1.78 7.35 6.31
C VAL A 101 0.99 7.33 7.60
N GLU A 102 1.47 8.08 8.60
CA GLU A 102 0.71 8.41 9.82
C GLU A 102 0.28 9.87 9.74
N PHE A 103 -1.03 10.12 9.67
CA PHE A 103 -1.58 11.47 9.67
C PHE A 103 -1.78 11.99 11.11
N ALA A 104 -1.48 13.26 11.31
CA ALA A 104 -1.88 14.02 12.48
C ALA A 104 -3.26 14.66 12.27
N THR A 105 -3.72 15.42 13.27
CA THR A 105 -4.91 16.25 13.14
C THR A 105 -4.79 17.20 11.94
N ASN A 106 -5.89 17.39 11.23
CA ASN A 106 -6.01 18.21 10.02
C ASN A 106 -5.32 17.67 8.77
N GLY A 107 -5.00 16.38 8.74
CA GLY A 107 -4.45 15.73 7.55
C GLY A 107 -3.00 16.09 7.25
N ILE A 108 -2.33 16.79 8.16
CA ILE A 108 -0.88 16.97 8.11
C ILE A 108 -0.25 15.63 8.42
N TYR A 109 0.57 15.08 7.52
CA TYR A 109 1.30 13.85 7.84
C TYR A 109 2.36 14.12 8.92
N LYS A 110 2.46 13.21 9.88
CA LYS A 110 3.43 13.26 10.97
C LYS A 110 4.70 12.51 10.61
N LYS A 111 4.54 11.39 9.92
CA LYS A 111 5.61 10.51 9.45
C LYS A 111 5.19 9.82 8.15
N ALA A 112 6.14 9.65 7.24
CA ALA A 112 5.95 8.92 6.01
C ALA A 112 7.20 8.09 5.69
N TYR A 113 7.00 6.88 5.19
CA TYR A 113 8.05 5.92 4.87
C TYR A 113 7.74 5.18 3.59
N ARG A 114 8.77 4.89 2.81
CA ARG A 114 8.69 4.06 1.61
C ARG A 114 9.43 2.75 1.85
N ALA A 115 8.66 1.73 2.20
CA ALA A 115 9.19 0.39 2.46
C ALA A 115 8.96 -0.53 1.26
N GLN A 116 9.90 -1.44 1.01
CA GLN A 116 9.81 -2.36 -0.12
C GLN A 116 8.70 -3.40 0.11
N ILE A 117 7.73 -3.49 -0.81
CA ILE A 117 6.62 -4.46 -0.75
C ILE A 117 7.08 -5.85 -1.20
N MET A 118 8.10 -5.95 -2.05
CA MET A 118 8.60 -7.22 -2.60
C MET A 118 9.52 -7.97 -1.62
N MET A 119 9.13 -8.09 -0.37
CA MET A 119 9.86 -8.83 0.65
C MET A 119 8.89 -9.49 1.62
N GLU A 120 9.25 -10.68 2.07
CA GLU A 120 8.44 -11.51 2.95
C GLU A 120 8.01 -10.80 4.23
N GLU A 121 8.93 -10.04 4.84
CA GLU A 121 8.65 -9.35 6.09
C GLU A 121 7.62 -8.21 5.94
N PHE A 122 7.38 -7.71 4.71
CA PHE A 122 6.43 -6.64 4.48
C PHE A 122 5.01 -7.03 4.86
N ALA A 123 4.60 -8.25 4.54
CA ALA A 123 3.30 -8.79 4.92
C ALA A 123 3.12 -8.82 6.45
N HIS A 124 4.16 -9.22 7.19
CA HIS A 124 4.14 -9.20 8.65
C HIS A 124 3.95 -7.77 9.20
N PHE A 125 4.63 -6.77 8.62
CA PHE A 125 4.45 -5.37 9.05
C PHE A 125 3.07 -4.83 8.74
N TYR A 126 2.53 -5.19 7.57
CA TYR A 126 1.18 -4.81 7.22
C TYR A 126 0.16 -5.25 8.29
N CYS A 127 0.33 -6.42 8.90
CA CYS A 127 -0.51 -6.90 10.00
C CYS A 127 -0.27 -6.20 11.35
N GLU A 128 0.97 -5.93 11.71
CA GLU A 128 1.31 -5.21 12.96
C GLU A 128 0.79 -3.75 12.93
N ILE A 129 0.94 -3.09 11.77
CA ILE A 129 0.48 -1.71 11.55
C ILE A 129 -1.03 -1.68 11.25
N GLY A 130 -1.54 -2.76 10.67
CA GLY A 130 -2.87 -2.89 10.10
C GLY A 130 -4.03 -2.79 11.11
N PRO A 131 -5.26 -2.88 10.59
CA PRO A 131 -6.47 -2.72 11.39
C PRO A 131 -6.58 -3.82 12.45
N GLY A 132 -6.31 -3.47 13.71
CA GLY A 132 -6.44 -4.37 14.86
C GLY A 132 -5.31 -4.22 15.88
N ASN A 133 -4.07 -4.13 15.39
CA ASN A 133 -2.88 -4.06 16.24
C ASN A 133 -2.40 -2.62 16.47
N GLN A 134 -2.57 -1.74 15.47
CA GLN A 134 -2.35 -0.29 15.56
C GLN A 134 -0.97 0.10 16.09
N VAL A 135 0.05 -0.73 15.80
CA VAL A 135 1.43 -0.42 16.18
C VAL A 135 1.88 0.84 15.41
N PRO A 136 2.45 1.86 16.09
CA PRO A 136 2.99 3.02 15.41
C PRO A 136 3.99 2.63 14.34
N ILE A 137 3.96 3.29 13.18
CA ILE A 137 4.81 2.95 12.02
C ILE A 137 6.27 2.81 12.43
N GLU A 138 6.80 3.74 13.23
CA GLU A 138 8.18 3.68 13.73
C GLU A 138 8.47 2.40 14.52
N GLN A 139 7.55 1.90 15.35
CA GLN A 139 7.80 0.68 16.11
C GLN A 139 7.78 -0.56 15.21
N ALA A 140 6.90 -0.61 14.22
CA ALA A 140 6.87 -1.69 13.24
C ALA A 140 8.12 -1.65 12.34
N LEU A 141 8.57 -0.46 11.96
CA LEU A 141 9.79 -0.25 11.17
C LEU A 141 11.08 -0.45 11.98
N ASN A 142 11.09 -0.27 13.30
CA ASN A 142 12.25 -0.60 14.14
C ASN A 142 12.58 -2.12 14.09
N TYR A 143 11.63 -2.95 13.68
CA TYR A 143 11.92 -4.34 13.35
C TYR A 143 12.73 -4.46 12.03
N ILE A 144 12.44 -3.59 11.06
CA ILE A 144 13.22 -3.38 9.82
C ILE A 144 14.59 -2.75 10.12
N GLU A 145 14.74 -1.91 11.15
CA GLU A 145 16.02 -1.26 11.55
C GLU A 145 17.17 -2.24 11.87
N SER A 146 16.87 -3.53 12.07
CA SER A 146 17.91 -4.57 12.07
C SER A 146 18.60 -4.73 10.70
N ARG A 147 18.01 -4.20 9.62
CA ARG A 147 18.58 -4.01 8.29
C ARG A 147 19.31 -2.65 8.20
N VAL A 148 20.44 -2.68 7.52
CA VAL A 148 21.54 -1.67 7.52
C VAL A 148 21.14 -0.24 7.11
N ILE A 149 19.97 -0.03 6.49
CA ILE A 149 19.54 1.26 5.91
C ILE A 149 19.21 2.31 6.99
N TYR A 150 18.66 1.88 8.13
CA TYR A 150 18.11 2.80 9.14
C TYR A 150 19.02 3.01 10.37
N GLN A 151 20.17 2.33 10.43
CA GLN A 151 21.11 2.39 11.55
C GLN A 151 21.89 3.72 11.62
N TYR A 152 21.76 4.58 10.62
CA TYR A 152 22.44 5.88 10.52
C TYR A 152 21.44 7.02 10.31
N ARG A 153 20.35 7.03 11.09
CA ARG A 153 19.49 8.20 11.15
C ARG A 153 20.31 9.37 11.71
N ASP A 154 20.44 10.43 10.91
CA ASP A 154 20.94 11.71 11.41
C ASP A 154 19.88 12.26 12.39
N GLU A 155 20.29 12.50 13.64
CA GLU A 155 19.39 13.05 14.67
C GLU A 155 18.87 14.44 14.28
N ASP A 156 19.54 15.12 13.34
CA ASP A 156 19.17 16.43 12.80
C ASP A 156 18.32 16.37 11.50
N ALA A 157 18.00 15.18 10.97
CA ALA A 157 17.17 15.05 9.77
C ALA A 157 15.74 15.61 9.98
N ASP A 158 15.15 16.22 8.94
CA ASP A 158 13.78 16.73 9.05
C ASP A 158 12.85 15.53 9.30
N PRO A 159 12.02 15.52 10.37
CA PRO A 159 11.08 14.43 10.61
C PRO A 159 10.04 14.25 9.49
N ARG A 160 9.97 15.19 8.53
CA ARG A 160 9.14 15.11 7.32
C ARG A 160 9.86 14.50 6.12
N ASP A 161 11.17 14.24 6.21
CA ASP A 161 11.89 13.53 5.16
C ASP A 161 11.32 12.12 5.04
N ILE A 162 10.93 11.75 3.81
CA ILE A 162 10.42 10.40 3.53
C ILE A 162 11.63 9.48 3.44
N LEU A 163 11.74 8.56 4.40
CA LEU A 163 12.77 7.54 4.40
C LEU A 163 12.40 6.43 3.40
N GLU A 164 13.36 5.93 2.65
CA GLU A 164 13.12 5.00 1.55
C GLU A 164 14.08 3.80 1.58
N ASP A 165 13.53 2.61 1.35
CA ASP A 165 14.29 1.39 1.07
C ASP A 165 14.89 1.41 -0.35
N GLU A 166 15.68 0.39 -0.67
CA GLU A 166 16.14 0.16 -2.05
C GLU A 166 14.96 -0.15 -2.99
N PRO A 167 14.83 0.59 -4.12
CA PRO A 167 13.80 0.31 -5.11
C PRO A 167 14.08 -1.00 -5.85
N ALA A 168 13.00 -1.69 -6.22
CA ALA A 168 13.02 -2.79 -7.16
C ALA A 168 12.54 -2.29 -8.54
N ASP A 169 12.96 -2.95 -9.62
CA ASP A 169 12.34 -2.74 -10.93
C ASP A 169 11.12 -3.64 -11.05
N MET A 170 9.93 -3.07 -10.79
CA MET A 170 8.67 -3.83 -10.76
C MET A 170 8.27 -4.41 -12.12
N ARG A 171 8.94 -4.03 -13.22
CA ARG A 171 8.72 -4.63 -14.54
C ARG A 171 9.38 -5.97 -14.72
N ARG A 172 10.29 -6.36 -13.83
CA ARG A 172 10.90 -7.68 -13.84
C ARG A 172 9.95 -8.72 -13.26
N PRO A 173 10.03 -10.00 -13.67
CA PRO A 173 9.18 -11.06 -13.15
C PRO A 173 9.14 -11.10 -11.61
N LEU A 174 7.98 -11.42 -11.03
CA LEU A 174 7.76 -11.43 -9.58
C LEU A 174 8.80 -12.29 -8.86
N VAL A 175 9.11 -13.45 -9.41
CA VAL A 175 10.12 -14.39 -8.88
C VAL A 175 11.54 -13.81 -8.84
N GLU A 176 11.84 -12.81 -9.67
CA GLU A 176 13.16 -12.17 -9.68
C GLU A 176 13.31 -11.02 -8.69
N ILE A 177 12.18 -10.43 -8.27
CA ILE A 177 12.16 -9.23 -7.43
C ILE A 177 11.71 -9.51 -6.00
N TYR A 178 10.90 -10.56 -5.80
CA TYR A 178 10.43 -10.93 -4.48
C TYR A 178 11.54 -11.58 -3.65
N ARG A 179 11.84 -10.98 -2.51
CA ARG A 179 12.91 -11.39 -1.60
C ARG A 179 12.37 -12.30 -0.48
N GLY A 180 11.79 -13.45 -0.85
CA GLY A 180 11.29 -14.45 0.10
C GLY A 180 11.32 -15.86 -0.50
N GLY A 181 11.25 -16.89 0.35
CA GLY A 181 11.53 -18.28 -0.04
C GLY A 181 10.40 -19.01 -0.78
N GLU A 182 9.19 -18.44 -0.82
CA GLU A 182 7.94 -19.18 -1.06
C GLU A 182 7.07 -18.60 -2.20
N VAL A 183 7.66 -17.86 -3.16
CA VAL A 183 6.98 -17.36 -4.38
C VAL A 183 6.25 -18.46 -5.16
N ASP A 184 6.62 -19.72 -4.98
CA ASP A 184 5.96 -20.84 -5.64
C ASP A 184 4.47 -21.00 -5.26
N LEU A 185 4.02 -20.37 -4.17
CA LEU A 185 2.64 -20.36 -3.69
C LEU A 185 1.76 -19.27 -4.34
N VAL A 186 2.32 -18.46 -5.24
CA VAL A 186 1.56 -17.46 -6.02
C VAL A 186 0.35 -18.07 -6.71
N ASP A 187 0.46 -19.29 -7.23
CA ASP A 187 -0.62 -19.94 -7.97
C ASP A 187 -1.82 -20.30 -7.09
N ASP A 188 -1.64 -20.40 -5.77
CA ASP A 188 -2.74 -20.69 -4.84
C ASP A 188 -3.63 -19.45 -4.64
N TYR A 189 -3.05 -18.25 -4.70
CA TYR A 189 -3.74 -16.98 -4.49
C TYR A 189 -4.05 -16.22 -5.78
N ALA A 190 -3.29 -16.45 -6.84
CA ALA A 190 -3.50 -15.84 -8.14
C ALA A 190 -3.25 -16.85 -9.27
N PRO A 191 -4.15 -17.82 -9.45
CA PRO A 191 -4.03 -18.82 -10.51
C PRO A 191 -3.88 -18.17 -11.88
N GLY A 192 -2.93 -18.64 -12.69
CA GLY A 192 -2.70 -18.11 -14.04
C GLY A 192 -1.84 -16.84 -14.11
N PHE A 193 -1.47 -16.25 -12.97
CA PHE A 193 -0.68 -15.02 -12.93
C PHE A 193 0.73 -15.22 -13.52
N ARG A 194 1.41 -16.31 -13.17
CA ARG A 194 2.78 -16.58 -13.65
C ARG A 194 2.81 -16.77 -15.16
N GLU A 195 1.83 -17.47 -15.73
CA GLU A 195 1.72 -17.64 -17.18
C GLU A 195 1.43 -16.32 -17.89
N ALA A 196 0.58 -15.47 -17.31
CA ALA A 196 0.31 -14.13 -17.84
C ALA A 196 1.56 -13.25 -17.77
N GLU A 197 2.33 -13.32 -16.68
CA GLU A 197 3.58 -12.59 -16.51
C GLU A 197 4.64 -13.04 -17.52
N GLU A 198 4.78 -14.35 -17.73
CA GLU A 198 5.70 -14.92 -18.74
C GLU A 198 5.32 -14.44 -20.16
N GLN A 199 4.02 -14.47 -20.51
CA GLN A 199 3.53 -13.99 -21.80
C GLN A 199 3.76 -12.50 -22.02
N GLY A 200 3.68 -11.69 -20.96
CA GLY A 200 3.90 -10.25 -21.01
C GLY A 200 5.32 -9.81 -20.68
N ASN A 201 6.31 -10.72 -20.73
CA ASN A 201 7.73 -10.45 -20.47
C ASN A 201 8.00 -9.75 -19.13
N GLY A 202 7.40 -10.28 -18.07
CA GLY A 202 7.55 -9.74 -16.71
C GLY A 202 6.35 -8.89 -16.27
N LEU A 203 5.32 -8.67 -17.09
CA LEU A 203 4.08 -8.02 -16.66
C LEU A 203 2.87 -8.86 -17.04
N ALA A 204 2.01 -9.18 -16.08
CA ALA A 204 0.76 -9.92 -16.30
C ALA A 204 -0.33 -9.03 -16.95
N ILE A 205 -0.07 -8.52 -18.16
CA ILE A 205 -0.97 -7.59 -18.86
C ILE A 205 -2.31 -8.24 -19.17
N GLY A 206 -3.39 -7.64 -18.68
CA GLY A 206 -4.76 -8.15 -18.86
C GLY A 206 -5.13 -9.28 -17.89
N TYR A 207 -4.28 -9.57 -16.90
CA TYR A 207 -4.67 -10.37 -15.75
C TYR A 207 -5.73 -9.62 -14.94
N ASP A 208 -6.80 -10.33 -14.60
CA ASP A 208 -7.95 -9.76 -13.90
C ASP A 208 -7.68 -9.75 -12.40
N LEU A 209 -7.69 -8.56 -11.79
CA LEU A 209 -7.43 -8.39 -10.36
C LEU A 209 -8.47 -9.11 -9.48
N GLU A 210 -9.69 -9.30 -9.98
CA GLU A 210 -10.73 -10.07 -9.28
C GLU A 210 -10.43 -11.59 -9.24
N GLN A 211 -9.43 -12.07 -9.99
CA GLN A 211 -8.97 -13.46 -9.89
C GLN A 211 -8.00 -13.68 -8.73
N ILE A 212 -7.51 -12.61 -8.09
CA ILE A 212 -6.72 -12.72 -6.87
C ILE A 212 -7.66 -13.11 -5.72
N LEU A 213 -7.31 -14.16 -4.99
CA LEU A 213 -8.10 -14.69 -3.89
C LEU A 213 -7.70 -14.04 -2.56
N ALA A 214 -8.69 -13.68 -1.75
CA ALA A 214 -8.53 -13.30 -0.36
C ALA A 214 -8.23 -14.50 0.55
N ASN A 215 -7.93 -14.23 1.82
CA ASN A 215 -7.56 -15.28 2.79
C ASN A 215 -8.67 -16.33 2.98
N ASP A 216 -9.93 -15.96 2.74
CA ASP A 216 -11.10 -16.85 2.82
C ASP A 216 -11.36 -17.65 1.53
N GLY A 217 -10.51 -17.48 0.52
CA GLY A 217 -10.61 -18.11 -0.80
C GLY A 217 -11.62 -17.46 -1.74
N ASN A 218 -12.29 -16.37 -1.35
CA ASN A 218 -13.16 -15.59 -2.24
C ASN A 218 -12.34 -14.58 -3.05
N PRO A 219 -12.84 -14.13 -4.21
CA PRO A 219 -12.27 -13.01 -4.95
C PRO A 219 -12.01 -11.77 -4.07
N LEU A 220 -10.84 -11.16 -4.23
CA LEU A 220 -10.50 -9.89 -3.61
C LEU A 220 -11.52 -8.81 -4.02
N THR A 221 -12.05 -8.09 -3.03
CA THR A 221 -12.96 -6.97 -3.29
C THR A 221 -12.18 -5.67 -3.44
N ILE A 222 -12.14 -5.14 -4.66
CA ILE A 222 -11.59 -3.81 -4.96
C ILE A 222 -12.77 -2.85 -5.20
N LYS A 223 -12.90 -1.83 -4.36
CA LYS A 223 -13.96 -0.83 -4.50
C LYS A 223 -13.38 0.47 -5.04
N ASP A 224 -13.98 0.98 -6.10
CA ASP A 224 -13.71 2.33 -6.54
C ASP A 224 -14.39 3.33 -5.60
N HIS A 225 -13.59 4.19 -4.99
CA HIS A 225 -14.03 5.26 -4.11
C HIS A 225 -14.90 6.29 -4.85
N GLY A 226 -14.87 6.35 -6.19
CA GLY A 226 -15.71 7.21 -7.02
C GLY A 226 -17.04 6.61 -7.50
N SER A 227 -17.25 5.30 -7.38
CA SER A 227 -18.33 4.60 -8.13
C SER A 227 -19.70 4.48 -7.43
N ASP A 228 -19.87 4.95 -6.20
CA ASP A 228 -21.20 4.98 -5.56
C ASP A 228 -21.91 6.32 -5.85
N HIS A 229 -22.49 6.43 -7.04
CA HIS A 229 -23.49 7.43 -7.41
C HIS A 229 -24.89 6.82 -7.48
#